data_AF-A0A074YL69-F1
#
_entry.id   AF-A0A074YL69-F1
#
_cell.length_a   1.000
_cell.length_b   1.000
_cell.length_c   1.000
_cell.angle_alpha   90.00
_cell.angle_beta   90.00
_cell.angle_gamma   90.00
#
_symmetry.space_group_name_H-M   'P 1'
#
loop_
_entity.id
_entity.type
_entity.pdbx_description
1 polymer ?
#
loop_
_entity_poly.entity_id
_entity_poly.type
_entity_poly.pdbx_seq_one_letter_code
_entity_poly.pdbx_strand_id
1 'polypeptide(L)'
;MSMAPRGSQQPSSQPRARKEDNEDAFMTLPDREIAGCISDIGIPFTIQDLQKPNPQQIQKVFEWLAELLMNTTREVVAPAMKAAADDLAGDDPDRIFTADTRDLMGFFVTLRRLLLECGIKDFTFQDLYKPTHPRLVKIFSYVINFIRFRESQTSVIDEYFNSTERTKAQIEELYNSNQEKEEMLQEMQRNRKNVEQAMRDKEKKNSELKARLLELKKGQEKVAEKLDRVKSEQSRLKQTLEDKQTQAINVRKEADKLRPYTQQSPAALETALRDLNANLTADKSEIDRLDRRTRALQTSTDTFTLLHGDVTGLTRLLEDLQTELKKEDEEASRATKHRDALSERTNNVLEIERQERILTKQLSKIQERTNNLRHGAETKAEEAKRRMESLKQTHSELGQERRKRGEEVERRRIRIEQTEKKMADLKENIDMEVQSAKEEYLKMESHIKLYITEMEQSLV
;
A
#
# COMPACT_ATOMS: atom_id res chain seq x y z
N MET A 1 -59.08 -9.28 -86.09
CA MET A 1 -57.99 -9.85 -85.28
C MET A 1 -57.47 -8.77 -84.34
N SER A 2 -57.53 -9.08 -83.04
CA SER A 2 -56.79 -8.55 -81.87
C SER A 2 -56.68 -7.02 -81.68
N MET A 3 -57.38 -6.40 -80.72
CA MET A 3 -57.29 -6.45 -79.24
C MET A 3 -56.29 -5.45 -78.63
N ALA A 4 -56.89 -4.37 -78.10
CA ALA A 4 -56.66 -3.68 -76.81
C ALA A 4 -55.25 -3.20 -76.36
N PRO A 5 -55.13 -1.92 -75.93
CA PRO A 5 -54.03 -1.41 -75.13
C PRO A 5 -54.37 -1.39 -73.62
N ARG A 6 -53.43 -1.81 -72.76
CA ARG A 6 -53.46 -1.56 -71.31
C ARG A 6 -52.04 -1.57 -70.77
N GLY A 7 -51.70 -0.58 -69.94
CA GLY A 7 -50.49 -0.64 -69.12
C GLY A 7 -49.99 0.71 -68.66
N SER A 8 -50.61 1.24 -67.62
CA SER A 8 -50.19 2.38 -66.80
C SER A 8 -48.73 2.30 -66.33
N GLN A 9 -47.97 3.39 -66.52
CA GLN A 9 -46.67 3.61 -65.89
C GLN A 9 -46.86 3.95 -64.40
N GLN A 10 -46.32 3.09 -63.53
CA GLN A 10 -45.92 3.43 -62.17
C GLN A 10 -44.38 3.56 -62.15
N PRO A 11 -43.80 4.60 -61.52
CA PRO A 11 -42.37 4.66 -61.33
C PRO A 11 -41.94 3.71 -60.22
N SER A 12 -41.03 2.80 -60.56
CA SER A 12 -40.35 1.90 -59.64
C SER A 12 -39.57 2.68 -58.58
N SER A 13 -39.95 2.48 -57.33
CA SER A 13 -39.20 2.85 -56.14
C SER A 13 -37.83 2.16 -56.14
N GLN A 14 -36.75 2.94 -56.24
CA GLN A 14 -35.40 2.46 -55.93
C GLN A 14 -35.29 2.16 -54.42
N PRO A 15 -34.71 1.02 -54.00
CA PRO A 15 -34.49 0.74 -52.60
C PRO A 15 -33.32 1.57 -52.05
N ARG A 16 -33.54 2.13 -50.87
CA ARG A 16 -32.67 3.03 -50.09
C ARG A 16 -31.45 2.30 -49.46
N ALA A 17 -30.92 1.27 -50.10
CA ALA A 17 -30.00 0.30 -49.47
C ALA A 17 -28.49 0.67 -49.53
N ARG A 18 -28.10 1.80 -50.11
CA ARG A 18 -26.67 2.10 -50.39
C ARG A 18 -25.90 2.83 -49.28
N LYS A 19 -26.50 3.14 -48.12
CA LYS A 19 -25.81 3.86 -47.04
C LYS A 19 -25.36 2.96 -45.87
N GLU A 20 -26.12 1.92 -45.53
CA GLU A 20 -25.78 1.02 -44.40
C GLU A 20 -24.59 0.11 -44.73
N ASP A 21 -24.47 -0.36 -45.98
CA ASP A 21 -23.37 -1.25 -46.40
C ASP A 21 -21.96 -0.63 -46.25
N ASN A 22 -21.85 0.71 -46.30
CA ASN A 22 -20.56 1.40 -46.18
C ASN A 22 -20.10 1.60 -44.73
N GLU A 23 -21.02 1.70 -43.77
CA GLU A 23 -20.68 1.80 -42.34
C GLU A 23 -20.29 0.43 -41.77
N ASP A 24 -20.99 -0.63 -42.19
CA ASP A 24 -20.68 -2.01 -41.83
C ASP A 24 -19.28 -2.43 -42.34
N ALA A 25 -18.90 -2.04 -43.56
CA ALA A 25 -17.61 -2.41 -44.16
C ALA A 25 -16.39 -1.85 -43.41
N PHE A 26 -16.54 -0.71 -42.71
CA PHE A 26 -15.47 -0.15 -41.89
C PHE A 26 -15.32 -0.87 -40.54
N MET A 27 -16.40 -1.50 -40.06
CA MET A 27 -16.44 -2.18 -38.77
C MET A 27 -16.16 -3.68 -38.85
N THR A 28 -16.22 -4.30 -40.03
CA THR A 28 -15.93 -5.73 -40.22
C THR A 28 -14.43 -6.03 -40.13
N LEU A 29 -14.08 -6.98 -39.26
CA LEU A 29 -12.72 -7.49 -39.09
C LEU A 29 -12.51 -8.74 -39.96
N PRO A 30 -11.27 -9.02 -40.40
CA PRO A 30 -10.97 -10.25 -41.14
C PRO A 30 -11.11 -11.49 -40.24
N ASP A 31 -11.55 -12.61 -40.82
CA ASP A 31 -11.80 -13.89 -40.11
C ASP A 31 -10.65 -14.34 -39.21
N ARG A 32 -9.40 -14.08 -39.63
CA ARG A 32 -8.19 -14.41 -38.87
C ARG A 32 -8.07 -13.58 -37.58
N GLU A 33 -8.42 -12.30 -37.64
CA GLU A 33 -8.41 -11.43 -36.45
C GLU A 33 -9.54 -11.79 -35.50
N ILE A 34 -10.74 -12.08 -36.03
CA ILE A 34 -11.87 -12.53 -35.22
C ILE A 34 -11.52 -13.81 -34.46
N ALA A 35 -10.94 -14.80 -35.16
CA ALA A 35 -10.55 -16.06 -34.54
C ALA A 35 -9.40 -15.90 -33.53
N GLY A 36 -8.44 -15.03 -33.83
CA GLY A 36 -7.36 -14.67 -32.90
C GLY A 36 -7.91 -14.02 -31.62
N CYS A 37 -8.73 -12.97 -31.75
CA CYS A 37 -9.30 -12.29 -30.60
C CYS A 37 -10.18 -13.22 -29.76
N ILE A 38 -11.06 -14.04 -30.35
CA ILE A 38 -11.88 -14.98 -29.55
C ILE A 38 -11.00 -16.00 -28.81
N SER A 39 -9.90 -16.45 -29.41
CA SER A 39 -8.91 -17.31 -28.77
C SER A 39 -8.14 -16.62 -27.64
N ASP A 40 -7.76 -15.36 -27.83
CA ASP A 40 -7.06 -14.54 -26.84
C ASP A 40 -7.93 -14.25 -25.63
N ILE A 41 -9.24 -14.06 -25.86
CA ILE A 41 -10.19 -13.86 -24.77
C ILE A 41 -10.18 -15.17 -23.95
N GLY A 42 -10.20 -16.38 -24.55
CA GLY A 42 -9.93 -17.62 -23.80
C GLY A 42 -10.61 -18.88 -24.30
N ILE A 43 -11.28 -18.81 -25.46
CA ILE A 43 -11.99 -19.94 -26.05
C ILE A 43 -11.25 -20.41 -27.29
N PRO A 44 -10.79 -21.67 -27.37
CA PRO A 44 -10.11 -22.16 -28.56
C PRO A 44 -11.06 -22.07 -29.77
N PHE A 45 -10.79 -21.12 -30.67
CA PHE A 45 -11.66 -20.80 -31.79
C PHE A 45 -10.84 -20.59 -33.06
N THR A 46 -11.11 -21.42 -34.07
CA THR A 46 -10.33 -21.42 -35.31
C THR A 46 -11.08 -20.72 -36.44
N ILE A 47 -10.35 -20.37 -37.52
CA ILE A 47 -10.94 -19.79 -38.73
C ILE A 47 -11.99 -20.74 -39.35
N GLN A 48 -11.78 -22.06 -39.23
CA GLN A 48 -12.72 -23.05 -39.73
C GLN A 48 -14.03 -23.06 -38.92
N ASP A 49 -13.95 -22.81 -37.62
CA ASP A 49 -15.13 -22.71 -36.74
C ASP A 49 -15.96 -21.46 -37.06
N LEU A 50 -15.35 -20.40 -37.58
CA LEU A 50 -16.08 -19.23 -38.07
C LEU A 50 -16.75 -19.52 -39.42
N GLN A 51 -16.03 -20.16 -40.35
CA GLN A 51 -16.54 -20.48 -41.70
C GLN A 51 -17.62 -21.56 -41.70
N LYS A 52 -17.54 -22.51 -40.78
CA LYS A 52 -18.53 -23.57 -40.56
C LYS A 52 -18.97 -23.56 -39.10
N PRO A 53 -19.85 -22.61 -38.72
CA PRO A 53 -20.17 -22.40 -37.32
C PRO A 53 -20.98 -23.56 -36.72
N ASN A 54 -20.42 -24.16 -35.66
CA ASN A 54 -21.13 -25.11 -34.83
C ASN A 54 -22.00 -24.36 -33.80
N PRO A 55 -23.33 -24.52 -33.81
CA PRO A 55 -24.23 -23.82 -32.87
C PRO A 55 -23.81 -23.94 -31.40
N GLN A 56 -23.34 -25.11 -30.97
CA GLN A 56 -22.96 -25.35 -29.58
C GLN A 56 -21.69 -24.58 -29.19
N GLN A 57 -20.72 -24.47 -30.11
CA GLN A 57 -19.48 -23.72 -29.88
C GLN A 57 -19.76 -22.22 -29.86
N ILE A 58 -20.62 -21.74 -30.76
CA ILE A 58 -21.03 -20.34 -30.83
C ILE A 58 -21.82 -19.91 -29.58
N GLN A 59 -22.70 -20.77 -29.05
CA GLN A 59 -23.40 -20.51 -27.79
C GLN A 59 -22.43 -20.34 -26.63
N LYS A 60 -21.42 -21.22 -26.51
CA LYS A 60 -20.36 -21.08 -25.50
C LYS A 60 -19.58 -19.79 -25.64
N VAL A 61 -19.28 -19.36 -26.88
CA VAL A 61 -18.62 -18.08 -27.14
C VAL A 61 -19.46 -16.91 -26.64
N PHE A 62 -20.76 -16.90 -26.94
CA PHE A 62 -21.64 -15.84 -26.47
C PHE A 62 -21.88 -15.85 -24.96
N GLU A 63 -21.97 -17.04 -24.34
CA GLU A 63 -22.08 -17.20 -22.89
C GLU A 63 -20.89 -16.55 -22.18
N TRP A 64 -19.70 -16.85 -22.67
CA TRP A 64 -18.48 -16.36 -22.07
C TRP A 64 -18.24 -14.86 -22.34
N LEU A 65 -18.64 -14.34 -23.50
CA LEU A 65 -18.65 -12.90 -23.77
C LEU A 65 -19.61 -12.15 -22.85
N ALA A 66 -20.79 -12.72 -22.55
CA ALA A 66 -21.74 -12.14 -21.61
C ALA A 66 -21.19 -12.14 -20.17
N GLU A 67 -20.52 -13.21 -19.77
CA GLU A 67 -19.83 -13.30 -18.47
C GLU A 67 -18.72 -12.24 -18.37
N LEU A 68 -17.84 -12.12 -19.37
CA LEU A 68 -16.73 -11.16 -19.35
C LEU A 68 -17.17 -9.69 -19.37
N LEU A 69 -18.21 -9.37 -20.15
CA LEU A 69 -18.63 -7.99 -20.37
C LEU A 69 -19.65 -7.51 -19.32
N MET A 70 -20.54 -8.38 -18.86
CA MET A 70 -21.63 -8.03 -17.96
C MET A 70 -21.50 -8.63 -16.56
N ASN A 71 -20.45 -9.43 -16.31
CA ASN A 71 -20.28 -10.20 -15.06
C ASN A 71 -21.55 -10.99 -14.68
N THR A 72 -22.26 -11.46 -15.70
CA THR A 72 -23.56 -12.13 -15.56
C THR A 72 -23.36 -13.61 -15.80
N THR A 73 -23.50 -14.41 -14.74
CA THR A 73 -23.41 -15.87 -14.82
C THR A 73 -24.80 -16.50 -14.81
N ARG A 74 -24.88 -17.77 -15.22
CA ARG A 74 -26.11 -18.57 -15.14
C ARG A 74 -26.73 -18.56 -13.74
N GLU A 75 -25.90 -18.52 -12.69
CA GLU A 75 -26.33 -18.50 -11.29
C GLU A 75 -27.03 -17.20 -10.88
N VAL A 76 -26.73 -16.07 -11.55
CA VAL A 76 -27.39 -14.78 -11.31
C VAL A 76 -28.70 -14.68 -12.09
N VAL A 77 -28.74 -15.25 -13.30
CA VAL A 77 -29.89 -15.16 -14.21
C VAL A 77 -31.00 -16.15 -13.83
N ALA A 78 -30.66 -17.38 -13.45
CA ALA A 78 -31.65 -18.43 -13.18
C ALA A 78 -32.63 -18.07 -12.05
N PRO A 79 -32.22 -17.50 -10.90
CA PRO A 79 -33.15 -17.08 -9.85
C PRO A 79 -34.09 -15.94 -10.30
N ALA A 80 -33.56 -14.96 -11.05
CA ALA A 80 -34.34 -13.84 -11.57
C ALA A 80 -35.39 -14.29 -12.60
N MET A 81 -35.00 -15.21 -13.50
CA MET A 81 -35.91 -15.78 -14.50
C MET A 81 -36.94 -16.73 -13.89
N LYS A 82 -36.59 -17.43 -12.81
CA LYS A 82 -37.54 -18.23 -12.03
C LYS A 82 -38.59 -17.35 -11.38
N ALA A 83 -38.19 -16.30 -10.66
CA ALA A 83 -39.11 -15.35 -10.06
C ALA A 83 -40.06 -14.71 -11.10
N ALA A 84 -39.53 -14.30 -12.26
CA ALA A 84 -40.33 -13.75 -13.35
C ALA A 84 -41.33 -14.76 -13.95
N ALA A 85 -40.99 -16.05 -13.99
CA ALA A 85 -41.89 -17.10 -14.45
C ALA A 85 -42.99 -17.41 -13.42
N ASP A 86 -42.64 -17.43 -12.13
CA ASP A 86 -43.57 -17.61 -11.02
C ASP A 86 -44.62 -16.48 -11.01
N ASP A 87 -44.19 -15.23 -11.25
CA ASP A 87 -45.07 -14.06 -11.36
C ASP A 87 -46.04 -14.12 -12.57
N LEU A 88 -45.62 -14.76 -13.68
CA LEU A 88 -46.40 -14.78 -14.94
C LEU A 88 -47.34 -15.99 -15.04
N ALA A 89 -46.94 -17.15 -14.50
CA ALA A 89 -47.64 -18.42 -14.68
C ALA A 89 -48.33 -18.97 -13.42
N GLY A 90 -48.18 -18.32 -12.26
CA GLY A 90 -48.92 -18.68 -11.04
C GLY A 90 -48.56 -20.07 -10.49
N ASP A 91 -49.55 -20.95 -10.31
CA ASP A 91 -49.42 -22.20 -9.54
C ASP A 91 -48.58 -23.32 -10.20
N ASP A 92 -48.23 -23.25 -11.50
CA ASP A 92 -47.41 -24.27 -12.17
C ASP A 92 -46.47 -23.70 -13.27
N PRO A 93 -45.48 -22.89 -12.88
CA PRO A 93 -44.57 -22.22 -13.81
C PRO A 93 -43.60 -23.21 -14.49
N ASP A 94 -43.26 -24.30 -13.81
CA ASP A 94 -42.29 -25.30 -14.26
C ASP A 94 -42.82 -26.19 -15.41
N ARG A 95 -44.15 -26.31 -15.54
CA ARG A 95 -44.80 -27.06 -16.64
C ARG A 95 -44.87 -26.30 -17.96
N ILE A 96 -45.03 -24.98 -17.89
CA ILE A 96 -45.15 -24.10 -19.08
C ILE A 96 -43.78 -23.58 -19.51
N PHE A 97 -42.96 -23.16 -18.53
CA PHE A 97 -41.61 -22.66 -18.74
C PHE A 97 -40.62 -23.57 -18.03
N THR A 98 -40.15 -24.60 -18.74
CA THR A 98 -39.12 -25.50 -18.19
C THR A 98 -37.88 -24.70 -17.77
N ALA A 99 -37.10 -25.23 -16.80
CA ALA A 99 -35.87 -24.58 -16.33
C ALA A 99 -34.94 -24.19 -17.49
N ASP A 100 -34.75 -25.08 -18.47
CA ASP A 100 -33.91 -24.82 -19.64
C ASP A 100 -34.44 -23.69 -20.52
N THR A 101 -35.77 -23.57 -20.66
CA THR A 101 -36.39 -22.49 -21.47
C THR A 101 -36.23 -21.13 -20.78
N ARG A 102 -36.33 -21.10 -19.45
CA ARG A 102 -36.15 -19.88 -18.64
C ARG A 102 -34.70 -19.41 -18.68
N ASP A 103 -33.75 -20.31 -18.47
CA ASP A 103 -32.32 -20.00 -18.51
C ASP A 103 -31.90 -19.51 -19.90
N LEU A 104 -32.37 -20.17 -20.96
CA LEU A 104 -32.13 -19.75 -22.34
C LEU A 104 -32.73 -18.37 -22.65
N MET A 105 -33.94 -18.09 -22.18
CA MET A 105 -34.58 -16.79 -22.38
C MET A 105 -33.84 -15.68 -21.63
N GLY A 106 -33.41 -15.94 -20.39
CA GLY A 106 -32.60 -15.00 -19.61
C GLY A 106 -31.26 -14.72 -20.27
N PHE A 107 -30.60 -15.76 -20.78
CA PHE A 107 -29.39 -15.62 -21.58
C PHE A 107 -29.63 -14.78 -22.84
N PHE A 108 -30.68 -15.07 -23.60
CA PHE A 108 -31.00 -14.34 -24.83
C PHE A 108 -31.30 -12.86 -24.57
N VAL A 109 -32.08 -12.52 -23.53
CA VAL A 109 -32.39 -11.13 -23.17
C VAL A 109 -31.14 -10.37 -22.76
N THR A 110 -30.28 -11.00 -21.96
CA THR A 110 -29.00 -10.42 -21.51
C THR A 110 -28.08 -10.15 -22.70
N LEU A 111 -27.91 -11.15 -23.57
CA LEU A 111 -27.09 -11.04 -24.77
C LEU A 111 -27.64 -10.01 -25.76
N ARG A 112 -28.96 -9.95 -25.94
CA ARG A 112 -29.61 -8.93 -26.78
C ARG A 112 -29.35 -7.52 -26.25
N ARG A 113 -29.41 -7.33 -24.92
CA ARG A 113 -29.10 -6.04 -24.30
C ARG A 113 -27.63 -5.65 -24.53
N LEU A 114 -26.70 -6.59 -24.37
CA LEU A 114 -25.29 -6.37 -24.68
C LEU A 114 -25.08 -5.97 -26.15
N LEU A 115 -25.65 -6.75 -27.06
CA LEU A 115 -25.49 -6.54 -28.50
C LEU A 115 -26.13 -5.24 -28.97
N LEU A 116 -27.22 -4.78 -28.32
CA LEU A 116 -27.80 -3.46 -28.55
C LEU A 116 -26.81 -2.33 -28.22
N GLU A 117 -26.11 -2.43 -27.10
CA GLU A 117 -25.05 -1.46 -26.72
C GLU A 117 -23.84 -1.55 -27.66
N CYS A 118 -23.53 -2.74 -28.19
CA CYS A 118 -22.51 -2.91 -29.23
C CYS A 118 -22.96 -2.40 -30.61
N GLY A 119 -24.24 -2.04 -30.82
CA GLY A 119 -24.77 -1.49 -32.07
C GLY A 119 -25.54 -2.45 -32.97
N ILE A 120 -25.75 -3.70 -32.54
CA ILE A 120 -26.53 -4.72 -33.28
C ILE A 120 -27.96 -4.75 -32.74
N LYS A 121 -28.91 -4.25 -33.53
CA LYS A 121 -30.32 -4.11 -33.11
C LYS A 121 -31.20 -5.30 -33.47
N ASP A 122 -30.73 -6.14 -34.38
CA ASP A 122 -31.50 -7.18 -35.05
C ASP A 122 -31.10 -8.60 -34.62
N PHE A 123 -30.51 -8.79 -33.43
CA PHE A 123 -30.13 -10.11 -32.92
C PHE A 123 -31.35 -11.03 -32.71
N THR A 124 -31.26 -12.28 -33.20
CA THR A 124 -32.37 -13.25 -33.16
C THR A 124 -31.90 -14.64 -32.70
N PHE A 125 -32.83 -15.52 -32.33
CA PHE A 125 -32.50 -16.93 -32.00
C PHE A 125 -31.88 -17.70 -33.17
N GLN A 126 -32.04 -17.26 -34.42
CA GLN A 126 -31.37 -17.90 -35.55
C GLN A 126 -29.85 -17.79 -35.43
N ASP A 127 -29.34 -16.74 -34.79
CA ASP A 127 -27.91 -16.52 -34.57
C ASP A 127 -27.29 -17.52 -33.58
N LEU A 128 -28.12 -18.10 -32.70
CA LEU A 128 -27.71 -19.11 -31.73
C LEU A 128 -27.90 -20.53 -32.24
N TYR A 129 -28.97 -20.81 -32.98
CA TYR A 129 -29.32 -22.17 -33.41
C TYR A 129 -28.88 -22.51 -34.84
N LYS A 130 -28.81 -21.51 -35.72
CA LYS A 130 -28.41 -21.65 -37.13
C LYS A 130 -27.49 -20.47 -37.51
N PRO A 131 -26.33 -20.33 -36.84
CA PRO A 131 -25.40 -19.26 -37.14
C PRO A 131 -24.98 -19.30 -38.61
N THR A 132 -24.89 -18.13 -39.23
CA THR A 132 -24.35 -17.98 -40.59
C THR A 132 -23.05 -17.20 -40.51
N HIS A 133 -22.06 -17.60 -41.30
CA HIS A 133 -20.75 -16.94 -41.37
C HIS A 133 -20.83 -15.41 -41.51
N PRO A 134 -21.54 -14.83 -42.50
CA PRO A 134 -21.56 -13.37 -42.67
C PRO A 134 -22.18 -12.64 -41.47
N ARG A 135 -23.14 -13.27 -40.79
CA ARG A 135 -23.82 -12.69 -39.64
C ARG A 135 -22.96 -12.76 -38.37
N LEU A 136 -22.26 -13.87 -38.16
CA LEU A 136 -21.30 -13.99 -37.07
C LEU A 136 -20.10 -13.06 -37.23
N VAL A 137 -19.58 -12.90 -38.45
CA VAL A 137 -18.50 -11.95 -38.75
C VAL A 137 -18.94 -10.54 -38.35
N LYS A 138 -20.16 -10.11 -38.74
CA LYS A 138 -20.71 -8.82 -38.31
C LYS A 138 -20.82 -8.74 -36.79
N ILE A 139 -21.45 -9.73 -36.15
CA ILE A 139 -21.69 -9.70 -34.70
C ILE A 139 -20.37 -9.64 -33.91
N PHE A 140 -19.44 -10.54 -34.19
CA PHE A 140 -18.17 -10.58 -33.47
C PHE A 140 -17.29 -9.37 -33.75
N SER A 141 -17.30 -8.82 -34.97
CA SER A 141 -16.53 -7.60 -35.26
C SER A 141 -16.99 -6.42 -34.40
N TYR A 142 -18.31 -6.22 -34.28
CA TYR A 142 -18.87 -5.16 -33.44
C TYR A 142 -18.58 -5.38 -31.95
N VAL A 143 -18.70 -6.62 -31.47
CA VAL A 143 -18.37 -6.96 -30.07
C VAL A 143 -16.87 -6.78 -29.79
N ILE A 144 -15.98 -7.20 -30.69
CA ILE A 144 -14.53 -7.02 -30.54
C ILE A 144 -14.17 -5.54 -30.55
N ASN A 145 -14.77 -4.74 -31.42
CA ASN A 145 -14.56 -3.29 -31.43
C ASN A 145 -15.03 -2.63 -30.13
N PHE A 146 -16.16 -3.09 -29.57
CA PHE A 146 -16.62 -2.65 -28.25
C PHE A 146 -15.64 -3.03 -27.13
N ILE A 147 -15.11 -4.25 -27.14
CA ILE A 147 -14.09 -4.70 -26.18
C ILE A 147 -12.83 -3.84 -26.29
N ARG A 148 -12.30 -3.63 -27.51
CA ARG A 148 -11.13 -2.77 -27.75
C ARG A 148 -11.36 -1.34 -27.27
N PHE A 149 -12.56 -0.80 -27.49
CA PHE A 149 -12.93 0.52 -26.98
C PHE A 149 -12.94 0.54 -25.45
N ARG A 150 -13.57 -0.45 -24.81
CA ARG A 150 -13.57 -0.59 -23.34
C ARG A 150 -12.15 -0.66 -22.78
N GLU A 151 -11.29 -1.49 -23.36
CA GLU A 151 -9.88 -1.63 -22.94
C GLU A 151 -9.10 -0.33 -23.08
N SER A 152 -9.34 0.44 -24.14
CA SER A 152 -8.71 1.75 -24.32
C SER A 152 -9.11 2.78 -23.27
N GLN A 153 -10.31 2.62 -22.67
CA GLN A 153 -10.84 3.51 -21.64
C GLN A 153 -10.55 3.02 -20.22
N THR A 154 -10.07 1.78 -20.04
CA THR A 154 -9.77 1.21 -18.72
C THR A 154 -8.79 2.07 -17.92
N SER A 155 -7.77 2.65 -18.56
CA SER A 155 -6.79 3.51 -17.88
C SER A 155 -7.41 4.77 -17.26
N VAL A 156 -8.38 5.38 -17.95
CA VAL A 156 -9.11 6.56 -17.47
C VAL A 156 -10.05 6.16 -16.34
N ILE A 157 -10.76 5.04 -16.49
CA ILE A 157 -11.67 4.53 -15.45
C ILE A 157 -10.89 4.17 -14.19
N ASP A 158 -9.73 3.51 -14.32
CA ASP A 158 -8.86 3.17 -13.21
C ASP A 158 -8.33 4.41 -12.50
N GLU A 159 -8.01 5.49 -13.23
CA GLU A 159 -7.59 6.76 -12.62
C GLU A 159 -8.71 7.36 -11.75
N TYR A 160 -9.93 7.46 -12.27
CA TYR A 160 -11.08 7.97 -11.50
C TYR A 160 -11.47 7.06 -10.34
N PHE A 161 -11.41 5.74 -10.53
CA PHE A 161 -11.66 4.77 -9.48
C PHE A 161 -10.63 4.91 -8.35
N ASN A 162 -9.35 4.94 -8.69
CA ASN A 162 -8.27 5.14 -7.73
C ASN A 162 -8.36 6.51 -7.02
N SER A 163 -8.76 7.57 -7.74
CA SER A 163 -9.00 8.89 -7.15
C SER A 163 -10.14 8.86 -6.13
N THR A 164 -11.23 8.17 -6.48
CA THR A 164 -12.39 8.00 -5.59
C THR A 164 -12.01 7.20 -4.34
N GLU A 165 -11.28 6.09 -4.49
CA GLU A 165 -10.82 5.28 -3.37
C GLU A 165 -9.84 6.03 -2.45
N ARG A 166 -8.91 6.81 -3.02
CA ARG A 166 -8.04 7.71 -2.23
C ARG A 166 -8.84 8.74 -1.45
N THR A 167 -9.85 9.33 -2.08
CA THR A 167 -10.72 10.32 -1.43
C THR A 167 -11.51 9.69 -0.29
N LYS A 168 -12.06 8.48 -0.49
CA LYS A 168 -12.73 7.74 0.59
C LYS A 168 -11.79 7.44 1.76
N ALA A 169 -10.59 6.93 1.47
CA ALA A 169 -9.61 6.64 2.51
C ALA A 169 -9.24 7.91 3.30
N GLN A 170 -9.09 9.05 2.62
CA GLN A 170 -8.82 10.32 3.27
C GLN A 170 -9.99 10.80 4.14
N ILE A 171 -11.24 10.60 3.68
CA ILE A 171 -12.44 10.91 4.47
C ILE A 171 -12.48 10.04 5.74
N GLU A 172 -12.21 8.75 5.63
CA GLU A 172 -12.17 7.83 6.78
C GLU A 172 -11.08 8.22 7.78
N GLU A 173 -9.88 8.58 7.32
CA GLU A 173 -8.79 9.05 8.18
C GLU A 173 -9.16 10.35 8.90
N LEU A 174 -9.74 11.32 8.18
CA LEU A 174 -10.20 12.57 8.76
C LEU A 174 -11.33 12.35 9.78
N TYR A 175 -12.25 11.43 9.49
CA TYR A 175 -13.35 11.10 10.39
C TYR A 175 -12.82 10.49 11.70
N ASN A 176 -11.91 9.51 11.60
CA ASN A 176 -11.27 8.90 12.76
C ASN A 176 -10.49 9.94 13.58
N SER A 177 -9.69 10.79 12.91
CA SER A 177 -8.93 11.84 13.61
C SER A 177 -9.83 12.88 14.28
N ASN A 178 -10.99 13.19 13.68
CA ASN A 178 -11.95 14.10 14.28
C ASN A 178 -12.59 13.48 15.53
N GLN A 179 -12.97 12.20 15.45
CA GLN A 179 -13.51 11.47 16.59
C GLN A 179 -12.52 11.40 17.76
N GLU A 180 -11.25 11.08 17.51
CA GLU A 180 -10.20 11.07 18.53
C GLU A 180 -10.03 12.44 19.21
N LYS A 181 -10.03 13.52 18.41
CA LYS A 181 -9.94 14.90 18.94
C LYS A 181 -11.16 15.27 19.77
N GLU A 182 -12.34 14.82 19.36
CA GLU A 182 -13.59 15.08 20.08
C GLU A 182 -13.62 14.35 21.42
N GLU A 183 -13.14 13.10 21.47
CA GLU A 183 -12.94 12.35 22.72
C GLU A 183 -11.92 13.04 23.64
N MET A 184 -10.78 13.49 23.10
CA MET A 184 -9.78 14.24 23.86
C MET A 184 -10.34 15.56 24.42
N LEU A 185 -11.16 16.28 23.63
CA LEU A 185 -11.84 17.50 24.08
C LEU A 185 -12.82 17.20 25.22
N GLN A 186 -13.60 16.13 25.12
CA GLN A 186 -14.51 15.71 26.18
C GLN A 186 -13.76 15.37 27.48
N GLU A 187 -12.63 14.66 27.37
CA GLU A 187 -11.79 14.35 28.53
C GLU A 187 -11.22 15.63 29.17
N MET A 188 -10.69 16.55 28.37
CA MET A 188 -10.19 17.85 28.86
C MET A 188 -11.29 18.66 29.54
N GLN A 189 -12.51 18.69 28.98
CA GLN A 189 -13.65 19.37 29.60
C GLN A 189 -14.04 18.74 30.94
N ARG A 190 -14.03 17.41 31.04
CA ARG A 190 -14.30 16.69 32.29
C ARG A 190 -13.22 16.99 33.34
N ASN A 191 -11.95 16.95 32.94
CA ASN A 191 -10.83 17.30 33.81
C ASN A 191 -10.92 18.75 34.28
N ARG A 192 -11.23 19.69 33.38
CA ARG A 192 -11.45 21.10 33.75
C ARG A 192 -12.56 21.27 34.77
N LYS A 193 -13.71 20.58 34.60
CA LYS A 193 -14.81 20.61 35.59
C LYS A 193 -14.38 20.07 36.96
N ASN A 194 -13.64 18.97 36.98
CA ASN A 194 -13.13 18.38 38.22
C ASN A 194 -12.15 19.32 38.94
N VAL A 195 -11.23 19.95 38.19
CA VAL A 195 -10.28 20.92 38.73
C VAL A 195 -11.00 22.17 39.25
N GLU A 196 -11.98 22.69 38.50
CA GLU A 196 -12.77 23.85 38.94
C GLU A 196 -13.54 23.56 40.23
N GLN A 197 -14.12 22.37 40.36
CA GLN A 197 -14.79 21.95 41.59
C GLN A 197 -13.80 21.83 42.77
N ALA A 198 -12.63 21.21 42.55
CA ALA A 198 -11.59 21.10 43.57
C ALA A 198 -11.07 22.48 44.01
N MET A 199 -10.90 23.42 43.07
CA MET A 199 -10.52 24.80 43.36
C MET A 199 -11.57 25.51 44.20
N ARG A 200 -12.86 25.41 43.85
CA ARG A 200 -13.96 25.98 44.64
C ARG A 200 -13.99 25.43 46.08
N ASP A 201 -13.79 24.12 46.25
CA ASP A 201 -13.75 23.50 47.57
C ASP A 201 -12.55 23.99 48.40
N LYS A 202 -11.39 24.18 47.76
CA LYS A 202 -10.19 24.75 48.40
C LYS A 202 -10.38 26.22 48.76
N GLU A 203 -10.99 27.03 47.90
CA GLU A 203 -11.33 28.43 48.17
C GLU A 203 -12.30 28.55 49.34
N LYS A 204 -13.34 27.69 49.39
CA LYS A 204 -14.28 27.65 50.50
C LYS A 204 -13.57 27.32 51.82
N LYS A 205 -12.75 26.26 51.85
CA LYS A 205 -11.93 25.92 53.03
C LYS A 205 -10.99 27.06 53.44
N ASN A 206 -10.38 27.74 52.48
CA ASN A 206 -9.51 28.89 52.76
C ASN A 206 -10.30 30.05 53.38
N SER A 207 -11.50 30.34 52.86
CA SER A 207 -12.39 31.36 53.45
C SER A 207 -12.82 31.01 54.88
N GLU A 208 -13.15 29.75 55.15
CA GLU A 208 -13.51 29.25 56.48
C GLU A 208 -12.31 29.35 57.45
N LEU A 209 -11.11 28.97 57.00
CA LEU A 209 -9.89 29.11 57.79
C LEU A 209 -9.57 30.57 58.09
N LYS A 210 -9.70 31.48 57.12
CA LYS A 210 -9.52 32.92 57.33
C LYS A 210 -10.51 33.46 58.36
N ALA A 211 -11.78 33.06 58.29
CA ALA A 211 -12.79 33.45 59.27
C ALA A 211 -12.42 32.96 60.68
N ARG A 212 -12.01 31.69 60.80
CA ARG A 212 -11.58 31.09 62.08
C ARG A 212 -10.32 31.75 62.65
N LEU A 213 -9.37 32.12 61.78
CA LEU A 213 -8.15 32.83 62.17
C LEU A 213 -8.51 34.23 62.71
N LEU A 214 -9.43 34.94 62.05
CA LEU A 214 -9.94 36.23 62.53
C LEU A 214 -10.63 36.10 63.90
N GLU A 215 -11.43 35.05 64.09
CA GLU A 215 -12.11 34.77 65.36
C GLU A 215 -11.10 34.45 66.49
N LEU A 216 -10.12 33.59 66.20
CA LEU A 216 -9.04 33.28 67.14
C LEU A 216 -8.22 34.52 67.50
N LYS A 217 -7.94 35.40 66.53
CA LYS A 217 -7.24 36.68 66.79
C LYS A 217 -8.05 37.58 67.73
N LYS A 218 -9.37 37.71 67.51
CA LYS A 218 -10.27 38.43 68.44
C LYS A 218 -10.28 37.78 69.83
N GLY A 219 -10.25 36.45 69.89
CA GLY A 219 -10.12 35.71 71.15
C GLY A 219 -8.80 36.00 71.87
N GLN A 220 -7.69 35.99 71.13
CA GLN A 220 -6.36 36.32 71.64
C GLN A 220 -6.31 37.76 72.17
N GLU A 221 -6.85 38.74 71.44
CA GLU A 221 -6.93 40.14 71.88
C GLU A 221 -7.71 40.27 73.19
N LYS A 222 -8.86 39.58 73.33
CA LYS A 222 -9.63 39.56 74.59
C LYS A 222 -8.85 38.94 75.75
N VAL A 223 -8.10 37.87 75.50
CA VAL A 223 -7.27 37.23 76.53
C VAL A 223 -6.10 38.12 76.92
N ALA A 224 -5.45 38.79 75.96
CA ALA A 224 -4.39 39.76 76.20
C ALA A 224 -4.89 40.94 77.05
N GLU A 225 -6.07 41.49 76.73
CA GLU A 225 -6.68 42.57 77.50
C GLU A 225 -6.99 42.13 78.95
N LYS A 226 -7.52 40.91 79.13
CA LYS A 226 -7.73 40.32 80.47
C LYS A 226 -6.42 40.14 81.21
N LEU A 227 -5.36 39.67 80.54
CA LEU A 227 -4.04 39.50 81.13
C LEU A 227 -3.46 40.85 81.59
N ASP A 228 -3.58 41.89 80.80
CA ASP A 228 -3.10 43.23 81.15
C ASP A 228 -3.89 43.83 82.31
N ARG A 229 -5.22 43.63 82.36
CA ARG A 229 -6.05 43.99 83.53
C ARG A 229 -5.59 43.27 84.78
N VAL A 230 -5.40 41.95 84.71
CA VAL A 230 -4.93 41.14 85.86
C VAL A 230 -3.52 41.55 86.29
N LYS A 231 -2.61 41.84 85.37
CA LYS A 231 -1.27 42.37 85.69
C LYS A 231 -1.34 43.73 86.38
N SER A 232 -2.20 44.63 85.90
CA SER A 232 -2.41 45.93 86.52
C SER A 232 -2.98 45.79 87.94
N GLU A 233 -3.98 44.94 88.13
CA GLU A 233 -4.52 44.65 89.46
C GLU A 233 -3.49 43.98 90.38
N GLN A 234 -2.70 43.04 89.86
CA GLN A 234 -1.60 42.41 90.59
C GLN A 234 -0.57 43.46 91.03
N SER A 235 -0.17 44.38 90.14
CA SER A 235 0.75 45.46 90.47
C SER A 235 0.17 46.40 91.53
N ARG A 236 -1.11 46.78 91.41
CA ARG A 236 -1.81 47.58 92.43
C ARG A 236 -1.86 46.88 93.79
N LEU A 237 -2.19 45.59 93.80
CA LEU A 237 -2.23 44.77 95.01
C LEU A 237 -0.83 44.62 95.63
N LYS A 238 0.21 44.43 94.82
CA LYS A 238 1.62 44.42 95.28
C LYS A 238 2.01 45.76 95.90
N GLN A 239 1.69 46.89 95.26
CA GLN A 239 1.94 48.21 95.83
C GLN A 239 1.20 48.39 97.16
N THR A 240 -0.08 47.99 97.21
CA THR A 240 -0.87 48.05 98.44
C THR A 240 -0.27 47.16 99.53
N LEU A 241 0.24 45.98 99.18
CA LEU A 241 0.92 45.08 100.10
C LEU A 241 2.21 45.72 100.62
N GLU A 242 3.03 46.32 99.75
CA GLU A 242 4.26 47.04 100.13
C GLU A 242 3.97 48.25 101.03
N ASP A 243 2.94 49.03 100.73
CA ASP A 243 2.47 50.15 101.55
C ASP A 243 1.97 49.66 102.91
N LYS A 244 1.24 48.54 102.94
CA LYS A 244 0.78 47.91 104.20
C LYS A 244 1.93 47.30 104.98
N GLN A 245 2.93 46.74 104.31
CA GLN A 245 4.12 46.16 104.93
C GLN A 245 5.02 47.25 105.51
N THR A 246 5.21 48.37 104.80
CA THR A 246 5.91 49.55 105.33
C THR A 246 5.15 50.19 106.49
N GLN A 247 3.82 50.31 106.41
CA GLN A 247 2.97 50.70 107.55
C GLN A 247 3.14 49.73 108.73
N ALA A 248 3.08 48.42 108.51
CA ALA A 248 3.27 47.41 109.54
C ALA A 248 4.67 47.46 110.16
N ILE A 249 5.72 47.69 109.36
CA ILE A 249 7.10 47.88 109.85
C ILE A 249 7.20 49.17 110.66
N ASN A 250 6.54 50.26 110.26
CA ASN A 250 6.54 51.51 111.00
C ASN A 250 5.80 51.38 112.33
N VAL A 251 4.62 50.77 112.33
CA VAL A 251 3.86 50.43 113.55
C VAL A 251 4.65 49.45 114.42
N ARG A 252 5.35 48.48 113.82
CA ARG A 252 6.23 47.55 114.55
C ARG A 252 7.45 48.27 115.12
N LYS A 253 8.02 49.26 114.44
CA LYS A 253 9.09 50.13 114.96
C LYS A 253 8.60 51.05 116.08
N GLU A 254 7.37 51.53 116.00
CA GLU A 254 6.72 52.27 117.10
C GLU A 254 6.40 51.34 118.28
N ALA A 255 5.92 50.13 118.01
CA ALA A 255 5.73 49.09 118.99
C ALA A 255 7.06 48.60 119.59
N ASP A 256 8.15 48.54 118.81
CA ASP A 256 9.51 48.21 119.22
C ASP A 256 10.17 49.37 120.01
N LYS A 257 9.79 50.63 119.74
CA LYS A 257 10.10 51.81 120.58
C LYS A 257 9.32 51.80 121.90
N LEU A 258 8.10 51.25 121.91
CA LEU A 258 7.25 51.10 123.09
C LEU A 258 7.51 49.77 123.85
N ARG A 259 8.21 48.82 123.23
CA ARG A 259 8.54 47.48 123.77
C ARG A 259 9.51 47.45 124.95
N PRO A 260 10.44 48.41 125.14
CA PRO A 260 11.23 48.47 126.37
C PRO A 260 10.36 48.76 127.61
N TYR A 261 9.10 49.17 127.42
CA TYR A 261 8.20 49.57 128.50
C TYR A 261 7.04 48.61 128.78
N THR A 262 6.81 47.55 128.00
CA THR A 262 5.60 46.73 128.22
C THR A 262 5.77 45.23 128.30
N GLN A 263 6.92 44.61 128.02
CA GLN A 263 7.15 43.23 128.49
C GLN A 263 8.60 42.76 128.26
N GLN A 264 9.34 42.67 129.36
CA GLN A 264 10.32 41.61 129.53
C GLN A 264 9.56 40.30 129.75
N SER A 265 9.65 39.38 128.80
CA SER A 265 9.59 37.96 129.13
C SER A 265 10.43 37.19 128.10
N PRO A 266 11.57 36.62 128.52
CA PRO A 266 12.44 35.79 127.69
C PRO A 266 11.71 34.65 126.96
N ALA A 267 10.58 34.17 127.49
CA ALA A 267 9.81 33.07 126.92
C ALA A 267 9.12 33.41 125.57
N ALA A 268 8.72 34.67 125.35
CA ALA A 268 8.06 35.07 124.09
C ALA A 268 9.07 35.21 122.93
N LEU A 269 10.31 35.59 123.23
CA LEU A 269 11.42 35.64 122.28
C LEU A 269 11.90 34.24 121.90
N GLU A 270 11.99 33.32 122.86
CA GLU A 270 12.31 31.91 122.57
C GLU A 270 11.25 31.21 121.70
N THR A 271 9.97 31.51 121.94
CA THR A 271 8.87 30.92 121.15
C THR A 271 8.88 31.45 119.72
N ALA A 272 9.06 32.76 119.53
CA ALA A 272 9.20 33.35 118.19
C ALA A 272 10.48 32.88 117.46
N LEU A 273 11.59 32.66 118.17
CA LEU A 273 12.81 32.06 117.61
C LEU A 273 12.58 30.61 117.20
N ARG A 274 11.82 29.83 117.97
CA ARG A 274 11.43 28.46 117.61
C ARG A 274 10.54 28.44 116.37
N ASP A 275 9.54 29.31 116.29
CA ASP A 275 8.64 29.38 115.13
C ASP A 275 9.36 29.83 113.86
N LEU A 276 10.26 30.82 113.96
CA LEU A 276 11.05 31.28 112.82
C LEU A 276 12.04 30.22 112.35
N ASN A 277 12.63 29.45 113.28
CA ASN A 277 13.52 28.35 112.94
C ASN A 277 12.75 27.16 112.35
N ALA A 278 11.52 26.91 112.81
CA ALA A 278 10.62 25.91 112.22
C ALA A 278 10.23 26.30 110.78
N ASN A 279 9.87 27.56 110.54
CA ASN A 279 9.57 28.07 109.20
C ASN A 279 10.81 28.03 108.28
N LEU A 280 11.99 28.43 108.79
CA LEU A 280 13.24 28.34 108.02
C LEU A 280 13.58 26.89 107.64
N THR A 281 13.26 25.94 108.51
CA THR A 281 13.45 24.51 108.23
C THR A 281 12.42 24.00 107.21
N ALA A 282 11.16 24.46 107.31
CA ALA A 282 10.12 24.15 106.33
C ALA A 282 10.46 24.70 104.93
N ASP A 283 10.85 25.97 104.84
CA ASP A 283 11.23 26.63 103.58
C ASP A 283 12.47 25.97 102.96
N LYS A 284 13.47 25.61 103.77
CA LYS A 284 14.63 24.81 103.29
C LYS A 284 14.19 23.47 102.71
N SER A 285 13.26 22.77 103.38
CA SER A 285 12.75 21.50 102.87
C SER A 285 11.94 21.66 101.58
N GLU A 286 11.22 22.78 101.41
CA GLU A 286 10.48 23.08 100.19
C GLU A 286 11.41 23.46 99.04
N ILE A 287 12.46 24.25 99.31
CA ILE A 287 13.51 24.57 98.35
C ILE A 287 14.18 23.28 97.86
N ASP A 288 14.59 22.39 98.77
CA ASP A 288 15.19 21.10 98.41
C ASP A 288 14.26 20.24 97.55
N ARG A 289 12.95 20.26 97.83
CA ARG A 289 11.94 19.58 97.02
C ARG A 289 11.84 20.18 95.61
N LEU A 290 11.80 21.50 95.50
CA LEU A 290 11.73 22.21 94.23
C LEU A 290 13.02 22.01 93.42
N ASP A 291 14.19 22.02 94.05
CA ASP A 291 15.48 21.79 93.39
C ASP A 291 15.57 20.38 92.81
N ARG A 292 15.11 19.36 93.56
CA ARG A 292 14.98 17.98 93.04
C ARG A 292 14.04 17.92 91.84
N ARG A 293 12.91 18.62 91.88
CA ARG A 293 11.95 18.67 90.77
C ARG A 293 12.53 19.38 89.55
N THR A 294 13.24 20.49 89.74
CA THR A 294 13.91 21.23 88.67
C THR A 294 14.97 20.35 87.99
N ARG A 295 15.79 19.62 88.76
CA ARG A 295 16.76 18.67 88.20
C ARG A 295 16.09 17.55 87.40
N ALA A 296 14.99 16.98 87.90
CA ALA A 296 14.25 15.95 87.17
C ALA A 296 13.64 16.48 85.86
N LEU A 297 13.09 17.70 85.87
CA LEU A 297 12.57 18.36 84.67
C LEU A 297 13.67 18.74 83.68
N GLN A 298 14.86 19.12 84.17
CA GLN A 298 16.02 19.39 83.33
C GLN A 298 16.45 18.12 82.59
N THR A 299 16.59 16.99 83.29
CA THR A 299 16.89 15.70 82.65
C THR A 299 15.85 15.33 81.59
N SER A 300 14.55 15.56 81.87
CA SER A 300 13.51 15.34 80.86
C SER A 300 13.66 16.27 79.64
N THR A 301 14.02 17.53 79.86
CA THR A 301 14.26 18.51 78.78
C THR A 301 15.44 18.10 77.92
N ASP A 302 16.52 17.63 78.53
CA ASP A 302 17.71 17.13 77.83
C ASP A 302 17.35 15.91 76.96
N THR A 303 16.52 14.98 77.47
CA THR A 303 16.03 13.84 76.66
C THR A 303 15.15 14.26 75.49
N PHE A 304 14.27 15.26 75.66
CA PHE A 304 13.46 15.79 74.56
C PHE A 304 14.32 16.50 73.51
N THR A 305 15.40 17.16 73.94
CA THR A 305 16.34 17.82 73.03
C THR A 305 17.09 16.79 72.18
N LEU A 306 17.49 15.66 72.77
CA LEU A 306 18.07 14.54 72.03
C LEU A 306 17.08 13.97 71.01
N LEU A 307 15.86 13.64 71.44
CA LEU A 307 14.81 13.12 70.56
C LEU A 307 14.46 14.10 69.43
N HIS A 308 14.45 15.40 69.70
CA HIS A 308 14.25 16.42 68.67
C HIS A 308 15.38 16.40 67.63
N GLY A 309 16.63 16.22 68.07
CA GLY A 309 17.77 15.99 67.19
C GLY A 309 17.59 14.77 66.30
N ASP A 310 17.17 13.63 66.87
CA ASP A 310 16.92 12.39 66.14
C ASP A 310 15.79 12.55 65.10
N VAL A 311 14.67 13.19 65.48
CA VAL A 311 13.55 13.47 64.56
C VAL A 311 13.98 14.39 63.43
N THR A 312 14.81 15.40 63.72
CA THR A 312 15.37 16.28 62.69
C THR A 312 16.29 15.51 61.74
N GLY A 313 17.10 14.59 62.26
CA GLY A 313 17.94 13.69 61.48
C GLY A 313 17.13 12.77 60.57
N LEU A 314 16.07 12.14 61.11
CA LEU A 314 15.15 11.29 60.34
C LEU A 314 14.43 12.09 59.25
N THR A 315 14.07 13.34 59.52
CA THR A 315 13.42 14.21 58.54
C THR A 315 14.35 14.50 57.35
N ARG A 316 15.62 14.81 57.61
CA ARG A 316 16.62 14.98 56.54
C ARG A 316 16.83 13.71 55.73
N LEU A 317 16.90 12.55 56.40
CA LEU A 317 17.04 11.26 55.71
C LEU A 317 15.84 10.99 54.78
N LEU A 318 14.62 11.34 55.21
CA LEU A 318 13.42 11.23 54.39
C LEU A 318 13.43 12.19 53.20
N GLU A 319 13.92 13.42 53.38
CA GLU A 319 14.11 14.37 52.28
C GLU A 319 15.13 13.83 51.25
N ASP A 320 16.26 13.31 51.70
CA ASP A 320 17.28 12.71 50.84
C ASP A 320 16.70 11.51 50.08
N LEU A 321 16.01 10.59 50.76
CA LEU A 321 15.32 9.46 50.14
C LEU A 321 14.27 9.91 49.11
N GLN A 322 13.54 10.97 49.38
CA GLN A 322 12.57 11.53 48.43
C GLN A 322 13.27 12.06 47.17
N THR A 323 14.46 12.67 47.31
CA THR A 323 15.24 13.12 46.14
C THR A 323 15.79 11.95 45.33
N GLU A 324 16.28 10.89 45.98
CA GLU A 324 16.77 9.69 45.30
C GLU A 324 15.63 8.94 44.60
N LEU A 325 14.45 8.82 45.21
CA LEU A 325 13.27 8.22 44.58
C LEU A 325 12.88 8.97 43.29
N LYS A 326 12.94 10.31 43.29
CA LYS A 326 12.67 11.10 42.08
C LYS A 326 13.69 10.84 40.98
N LYS A 327 14.97 10.71 41.33
CA LYS A 327 16.03 10.38 40.36
C LYS A 327 15.82 8.98 39.79
N GLU A 328 15.43 8.02 40.63
CA GLU A 328 15.11 6.66 40.20
C GLU A 328 13.93 6.63 39.21
N ASP A 329 12.85 7.36 39.51
CA ASP A 329 11.69 7.49 38.60
C ASP A 329 12.09 8.12 37.25
N GLU A 330 12.93 9.17 37.26
CA GLU A 330 13.44 9.79 36.04
C GLU A 330 14.28 8.81 35.22
N GLU A 331 15.14 8.02 35.87
CA GLU A 331 16.01 7.04 35.21
C GLU A 331 15.21 5.85 34.69
N ALA A 332 14.19 5.38 35.42
CA ALA A 332 13.24 4.37 34.95
C ALA A 332 12.45 4.85 33.72
N SER A 333 12.04 6.13 33.70
CA SER A 333 11.40 6.75 32.53
C SER A 333 12.34 6.78 31.32
N ARG A 334 13.61 7.15 31.52
CA ARG A 334 14.63 7.14 30.46
C ARG A 334 14.91 5.72 29.95
N ALA A 335 15.04 4.75 30.84
CA ALA A 335 15.23 3.35 30.50
C ALA A 335 14.08 2.82 29.65
N THR A 336 12.84 3.16 29.99
CA THR A 336 11.65 2.79 29.20
C THR A 336 11.71 3.40 27.79
N LYS A 337 12.01 4.70 27.67
CA LYS A 337 12.18 5.36 26.36
C LYS A 337 13.29 4.72 25.52
N HIS A 338 14.42 4.39 26.14
CA HIS A 338 15.52 3.72 25.44
C HIS A 338 15.15 2.31 24.99
N ARG A 339 14.39 1.57 25.80
CA ARG A 339 13.89 0.24 25.45
C ARG A 339 12.91 0.29 24.28
N ASP A 340 12.00 1.27 24.28
CA ASP A 340 11.02 1.43 23.20
C ASP A 340 11.72 1.86 21.90
N ALA A 341 12.68 2.79 21.98
CA ALA A 341 13.51 3.18 20.83
C ALA A 341 14.36 2.01 20.29
N LEU A 342 14.87 1.14 21.17
CA LEU A 342 15.58 -0.07 20.76
C LEU A 342 14.65 -1.04 20.05
N SER A 343 13.46 -1.28 20.59
CA SER A 343 12.42 -2.13 19.97
C SER A 343 12.06 -1.64 18.57
N GLU A 344 11.84 -0.33 18.40
CA GLU A 344 11.54 0.27 17.10
C GLU A 344 12.71 0.10 16.12
N ARG A 345 13.95 0.32 16.57
CA ARG A 345 15.15 0.07 15.73
C ARG A 345 15.29 -1.39 15.36
N THR A 346 15.02 -2.33 16.27
CA THR A 346 15.06 -3.77 15.97
C THR A 346 14.01 -4.13 14.92
N ASN A 347 12.79 -3.60 15.02
CA ASN A 347 11.75 -3.81 14.02
C ASN A 347 12.15 -3.25 12.65
N ASN A 348 12.75 -2.06 12.61
CA ASN A 348 13.26 -1.46 11.39
C ASN A 348 14.37 -2.31 10.75
N VAL A 349 15.29 -2.86 11.54
CA VAL A 349 16.32 -3.79 11.06
C VAL A 349 15.69 -5.05 10.46
N LEU A 350 14.71 -5.65 11.12
CA LEU A 350 14.02 -6.84 10.61
C LEU A 350 13.31 -6.58 9.28
N GLU A 351 12.68 -5.41 9.12
CA GLU A 351 12.04 -5.03 7.85
C GLU A 351 13.07 -4.78 6.75
N ILE A 352 14.18 -4.11 7.05
CA ILE A 352 15.29 -3.92 6.10
C ILE A 352 15.86 -5.28 5.67
N GLU A 353 16.11 -6.22 6.59
CA GLU A 353 16.56 -7.57 6.27
C GLU A 353 15.55 -8.36 5.43
N ARG A 354 14.25 -8.11 5.62
CA ARG A 354 13.20 -8.71 4.79
C ARG A 354 13.28 -8.16 3.37
N GLN A 355 13.41 -6.85 3.23
CA GLN A 355 13.55 -6.18 1.93
C GLN A 355 14.83 -6.61 1.22
N GLU A 356 15.96 -6.70 1.93
CA GLU A 356 17.23 -7.19 1.41
C GLU A 356 17.09 -8.62 0.87
N ARG A 357 16.42 -9.52 1.61
CA ARG A 357 16.16 -10.90 1.15
C ARG A 357 15.31 -10.95 -0.11
N ILE A 358 14.29 -10.09 -0.23
CA ILE A 358 13.46 -10.00 -1.43
C ILE A 358 14.27 -9.50 -2.62
N LEU A 359 15.02 -8.41 -2.45
CA LEU A 359 15.88 -7.84 -3.48
C LEU A 359 16.97 -8.82 -3.92
N THR A 360 17.58 -9.53 -2.99
CA THR A 360 18.59 -10.57 -3.30
C THR A 360 18.00 -11.69 -4.17
N LYS A 361 16.78 -12.15 -3.87
CA LYS A 361 16.08 -13.14 -4.71
C LYS A 361 15.72 -12.59 -6.10
N GLN A 362 15.32 -11.33 -6.19
CA GLN A 362 15.06 -10.70 -7.48
C GLN A 362 16.35 -10.57 -8.31
N LEU A 363 17.44 -10.18 -7.66
CA LEU A 363 18.77 -10.07 -8.27
C LEU A 363 19.23 -11.43 -8.79
N SER A 364 19.12 -12.50 -7.98
CA SER A 364 19.49 -13.85 -8.43
C SER A 364 18.66 -14.31 -9.63
N LYS A 365 17.35 -14.05 -9.64
CA LYS A 365 16.46 -14.38 -10.77
C LYS A 365 16.84 -13.62 -12.04
N ILE A 366 17.21 -12.34 -11.92
CA ILE A 366 17.67 -11.53 -13.06
C ILE A 366 19.04 -12.02 -13.55
N GLN A 367 19.95 -12.39 -12.64
CA GLN A 367 21.25 -12.98 -12.99
C GLN A 367 21.08 -14.31 -13.72
N GLU A 368 20.23 -15.21 -13.25
CA GLU A 368 19.93 -16.48 -13.93
C GLU A 368 19.35 -16.24 -15.33
N ARG A 369 18.38 -15.33 -15.46
CA ARG A 369 17.82 -14.95 -16.77
C ARG A 369 18.89 -14.37 -17.69
N THR A 370 19.77 -13.53 -17.17
CA THR A 370 20.86 -12.91 -17.93
C THR A 370 21.88 -13.96 -18.39
N ASN A 371 22.23 -14.92 -17.52
CA ASN A 371 23.14 -16.01 -17.84
C ASN A 371 22.52 -16.94 -18.89
N ASN A 372 21.23 -17.27 -18.78
CA ASN A 372 20.54 -18.07 -19.79
C ASN A 372 20.47 -17.37 -21.14
N LEU A 373 20.22 -16.05 -21.16
CA LEU A 373 20.25 -15.26 -22.39
C LEU A 373 21.66 -15.19 -22.99
N ARG A 374 22.70 -15.03 -22.18
CA ARG A 374 24.10 -15.04 -22.62
C ARG A 374 24.48 -16.39 -23.22
N HIS A 375 24.16 -17.48 -22.52
CA HIS A 375 24.43 -18.83 -23.01
C HIS A 375 23.64 -19.12 -24.29
N GLY A 376 22.37 -18.71 -24.36
CA GLY A 376 21.56 -18.81 -25.57
C GLY A 376 22.07 -17.98 -26.76
N ALA A 377 22.69 -16.82 -26.49
CA ALA A 377 23.34 -16.02 -27.52
C ALA A 377 24.64 -16.68 -28.00
N GLU A 378 25.43 -17.24 -27.08
CA GLU A 378 26.67 -17.95 -27.38
C GLU A 378 26.42 -19.21 -28.20
N THR A 379 25.43 -20.03 -27.82
CA THR A 379 25.06 -21.23 -28.59
C THR A 379 24.57 -20.88 -29.99
N LYS A 380 23.74 -19.84 -30.14
CA LYS A 380 23.30 -19.36 -31.46
C LYS A 380 24.47 -18.81 -32.29
N ALA A 381 25.42 -18.12 -31.67
CA ALA A 381 26.61 -17.63 -32.36
C ALA A 381 27.48 -18.81 -32.84
N GLU A 382 27.66 -19.84 -32.02
CA GLU A 382 28.42 -21.04 -32.36
C GLU A 382 27.73 -21.84 -33.48
N GLU A 383 26.40 -21.98 -33.42
CA GLU A 383 25.60 -22.59 -34.50
C GLU A 383 25.70 -21.80 -35.81
N ALA A 384 25.62 -20.46 -35.75
CA ALA A 384 25.77 -19.61 -36.91
C ALA A 384 27.18 -19.74 -37.52
N LYS A 385 28.22 -19.81 -36.68
CA LYS A 385 29.60 -20.02 -37.12
C LYS A 385 29.78 -21.38 -37.80
N ARG A 386 29.25 -22.46 -37.22
CA ARG A 386 29.25 -23.81 -37.84
C ARG A 386 28.53 -23.82 -39.18
N ARG A 387 27.37 -23.15 -39.28
CA ARG A 387 26.64 -23.00 -40.56
C ARG A 387 27.43 -22.18 -41.57
N MET A 388 28.12 -21.11 -41.16
CA MET A 388 28.99 -20.35 -42.07
C MET A 388 30.17 -21.19 -42.56
N GLU A 389 30.79 -22.00 -41.70
CA GLU A 389 31.87 -22.89 -42.08
C GLU A 389 31.41 -23.98 -43.06
N SER A 390 30.27 -24.63 -42.80
CA SER A 390 29.72 -25.63 -43.72
C SER A 390 29.32 -25.00 -45.07
N LEU A 391 28.76 -23.79 -45.06
CA LEU A 391 28.42 -23.07 -46.28
C LEU A 391 29.68 -22.63 -47.06
N LYS A 392 30.75 -22.20 -46.37
CA LYS A 392 32.04 -21.93 -47.01
C LYS A 392 32.63 -23.19 -47.64
N GLN A 393 32.53 -24.32 -46.96
CA GLN A 393 33.01 -25.60 -47.48
C GLN A 393 32.25 -26.00 -48.74
N THR A 394 30.90 -26.00 -48.71
CA THR A 394 30.09 -26.33 -49.89
C THR A 394 30.32 -25.34 -51.05
N HIS A 395 30.51 -24.05 -50.76
CA HIS A 395 30.86 -23.08 -51.80
C HIS A 395 32.26 -23.34 -52.39
N SER A 396 33.23 -23.76 -51.58
CA SER A 396 34.56 -24.16 -52.05
C SER A 396 34.48 -25.39 -52.96
N GLU A 397 33.72 -26.41 -52.54
CA GLU A 397 33.47 -27.64 -53.31
C GLU A 397 32.79 -27.33 -54.64
N LEU A 398 31.70 -26.55 -54.63
CA LEU A 398 31.03 -26.08 -55.85
C LEU A 398 31.95 -25.24 -56.74
N GLY A 399 32.85 -24.44 -56.14
CA GLY A 399 33.87 -23.68 -56.86
C GLY A 399 34.88 -24.58 -57.57
N GLN A 400 35.34 -25.64 -56.89
CA GLN A 400 36.21 -26.65 -57.47
C GLN A 400 35.51 -27.46 -58.56
N GLU A 401 34.26 -27.87 -58.35
CA GLU A 401 33.45 -28.55 -59.36
C GLU A 401 33.23 -27.68 -60.59
N ARG A 402 32.92 -26.39 -60.41
CA ARG A 402 32.81 -25.43 -61.52
C ARG A 402 34.12 -25.28 -62.28
N ARG A 403 35.27 -25.22 -61.58
CA ARG A 403 36.59 -25.19 -62.24
C ARG A 403 36.86 -26.46 -63.02
N LYS A 404 36.68 -27.64 -62.42
CA LYS A 404 36.85 -28.94 -63.10
C LYS A 404 35.94 -29.07 -64.32
N ARG A 405 34.65 -28.73 -64.17
CA ARG A 405 33.71 -28.68 -65.31
C ARG A 405 34.15 -27.67 -66.36
N GLY A 406 34.64 -26.50 -65.96
CA GLY A 406 35.19 -25.51 -66.87
C GLY A 406 36.39 -26.03 -67.67
N GLU A 407 37.34 -26.69 -67.01
CA GLU A 407 38.50 -27.34 -67.65
C GLU A 407 38.08 -28.51 -68.56
N GLU A 408 37.05 -29.27 -68.20
CA GLU A 408 36.50 -30.33 -69.05
C GLU A 408 35.80 -29.77 -70.28
N VAL A 409 35.02 -28.69 -70.12
CA VAL A 409 34.38 -27.98 -71.22
C VAL A 409 35.44 -27.39 -72.14
N GLU A 410 36.49 -26.77 -71.62
CA GLU A 410 37.58 -26.23 -72.44
C GLU A 410 38.36 -27.33 -73.16
N ARG A 411 38.64 -28.47 -72.49
CA ARG A 411 39.22 -29.64 -73.15
C ARG A 411 38.32 -30.18 -74.27
N ARG A 412 37.00 -30.22 -74.07
CA ARG A 412 36.04 -30.62 -75.12
C ARG A 412 36.02 -29.60 -76.24
N ARG A 413 36.07 -28.30 -75.94
CA ARG A 413 36.12 -27.22 -76.92
C ARG A 413 37.37 -27.31 -77.80
N ILE A 414 38.55 -27.47 -77.19
CA ILE A 414 39.81 -27.66 -77.92
C ILE A 414 39.75 -28.92 -78.80
N ARG A 415 39.18 -30.03 -78.31
CA ARG A 415 38.99 -31.23 -79.14
C ARG A 415 38.07 -30.97 -80.32
N ILE A 416 36.94 -30.29 -80.10
CA ILE A 416 36.00 -29.91 -81.15
C ILE A 416 36.71 -29.05 -82.19
N GLU A 417 37.43 -28.01 -81.77
CA GLU A 417 38.20 -27.13 -82.64
C GLU A 417 39.29 -27.88 -83.43
N GLN A 418 40.00 -28.82 -82.80
CA GLN A 418 40.96 -29.68 -83.49
C GLN A 418 40.29 -30.60 -84.53
N THR A 419 39.12 -31.17 -84.21
CA THR A 419 38.37 -31.96 -85.18
C THR A 419 37.76 -31.12 -86.31
N GLU A 420 37.29 -29.91 -86.02
CA GLU A 420 36.80 -28.96 -87.02
C GLU A 420 37.94 -28.52 -87.94
N LYS A 421 39.13 -28.23 -87.41
CA LYS A 421 40.32 -27.96 -88.21
C LYS A 421 40.70 -29.14 -89.09
N LYS A 422 40.74 -30.36 -88.54
CA LYS A 422 40.99 -31.58 -89.33
C LYS A 422 39.94 -31.79 -90.41
N MET A 423 38.66 -31.52 -90.14
CA MET A 423 37.60 -31.58 -91.15
C MET A 423 37.78 -30.51 -92.23
N ALA A 424 38.21 -29.30 -91.87
CA ALA A 424 38.52 -28.24 -92.82
C ALA A 424 39.72 -28.62 -93.71
N ASP A 425 40.81 -29.11 -93.11
CA ASP A 425 41.99 -29.57 -93.84
C ASP A 425 41.66 -30.76 -94.78
N LEU A 426 40.85 -31.72 -94.31
CA LEU A 426 40.36 -32.83 -95.14
C LEU A 426 39.47 -32.35 -96.29
N LYS A 427 38.60 -31.37 -96.03
CA LYS A 427 37.74 -30.78 -97.06
C LYS A 427 38.58 -30.05 -98.10
N GLU A 428 39.58 -29.28 -97.69
CA GLU A 428 40.51 -28.60 -98.59
C GLU A 428 41.31 -29.63 -99.42
N ASN A 429 41.79 -30.71 -98.81
CA ASN A 429 42.47 -31.79 -99.54
C ASN A 429 41.54 -32.47 -100.56
N ILE A 430 40.29 -32.77 -100.20
CA ILE A 430 39.31 -33.33 -101.13
C ILE A 430 39.02 -32.34 -102.26
N ASP A 431 38.85 -31.06 -101.95
CA ASP A 431 38.61 -30.01 -102.96
C ASP A 431 39.82 -29.89 -103.91
N MET A 432 41.06 -29.99 -103.40
CA MET A 432 42.27 -30.07 -104.22
C MET A 432 42.34 -31.34 -105.07
N GLU A 433 42.00 -32.50 -104.53
CA GLU A 433 41.96 -33.77 -105.28
C GLU A 433 40.90 -33.73 -106.39
N VAL A 434 39.72 -33.18 -106.10
CA VAL A 434 38.65 -32.95 -107.08
C VAL A 434 39.10 -31.97 -108.15
N GLN A 435 39.82 -30.90 -107.79
CA GLN A 435 40.34 -29.93 -108.73
C GLN A 435 41.44 -30.54 -109.62
N SER A 436 42.36 -31.32 -109.03
CA SER A 436 43.39 -32.07 -109.74
C SER A 436 42.78 -33.10 -110.70
N ALA A 437 41.78 -33.86 -110.24
CA ALA A 437 41.05 -34.81 -111.09
C ALA A 437 40.28 -34.11 -112.22
N LYS A 438 39.72 -32.92 -111.98
CA LYS A 438 39.12 -32.08 -113.03
C LYS A 438 40.16 -31.59 -114.04
N GLU A 439 41.34 -31.18 -113.59
CA GLU A 439 42.44 -30.77 -114.47
C GLU A 439 42.97 -31.94 -115.31
N GLU A 440 43.11 -33.13 -114.72
CA GLU A 440 43.46 -34.34 -115.47
C GLU A 440 42.37 -34.74 -116.45
N TYR A 441 41.09 -34.63 -116.07
CA TYR A 441 39.96 -34.86 -116.98
C TYR A 441 39.99 -33.88 -118.15
N LEU A 442 40.22 -32.58 -117.90
CA LEU A 442 40.36 -31.56 -118.95
C LEU A 442 41.56 -31.81 -119.86
N LYS A 443 42.69 -32.27 -119.31
CA LYS A 443 43.84 -32.69 -120.12
C LYS A 443 43.47 -33.88 -121.00
N MET A 444 42.82 -34.91 -120.45
CA MET A 444 42.35 -36.06 -121.23
C MET A 444 41.35 -35.65 -122.32
N GLU A 445 40.42 -34.75 -122.00
CA GLU A 445 39.46 -34.20 -122.97
C GLU A 445 40.19 -33.41 -124.07
N SER A 446 41.22 -32.64 -123.72
CA SER A 446 42.07 -31.94 -124.70
C SER A 446 42.87 -32.91 -125.57
N HIS A 447 43.40 -34.01 -125.00
CA HIS A 447 44.10 -35.07 -125.74
C HIS A 447 43.16 -35.83 -126.67
N ILE A 448 41.92 -36.11 -126.25
CA ILE A 448 40.88 -36.71 -127.11
C ILE A 448 40.50 -35.75 -128.23
N LYS A 449 40.32 -34.45 -127.95
CA LYS A 449 40.07 -33.43 -128.98
C LYS A 449 41.25 -33.30 -129.95
N LEU A 450 42.49 -33.33 -129.47
CA LEU A 450 43.68 -33.33 -130.32
C LEU A 450 43.73 -34.58 -131.21
N TYR A 451 43.45 -35.76 -130.65
CA TYR A 451 43.41 -37.01 -131.42
C TYR A 451 42.28 -37.01 -132.47
N ILE A 452 41.11 -36.45 -132.16
CA ILE A 452 40.02 -36.25 -133.13
C ILE A 452 40.46 -35.27 -134.23
N THR A 453 41.17 -34.19 -133.87
CA THR A 453 41.66 -33.19 -134.82
C THR A 453 42.78 -33.75 -135.73
N GLU A 454 43.68 -34.58 -135.19
CA GLU A 454 44.72 -35.29 -135.94
C GLU A 454 44.14 -36.39 -136.85
N MET A 455 43.08 -37.07 -136.40
CA MET A 455 42.30 -38.01 -137.23
C MET A 455 41.55 -37.31 -138.37
N GLU A 456 40.97 -36.13 -138.11
CA GLU A 456 40.31 -35.31 -139.14
C GLU A 456 41.31 -34.74 -140.17
N GLN A 457 42.55 -34.42 -139.76
CA GLN A 457 43.62 -34.01 -140.67
C GLN A 457 44.24 -35.15 -141.48
N SER A 458 44.02 -36.41 -141.07
CA SER A 458 44.51 -37.60 -141.79
C SER A 458 43.52 -38.13 -142.85
N LEU A 459 42.40 -37.44 -143.06
CA LEU A 459 41.31 -37.82 -143.97
C LEU A 459 41.13 -36.88 -145.18
N VAL A 460 42.14 -36.06 -145.51
CA VAL A 460 42.16 -35.19 -146.70
C VAL A 460 43.39 -35.44 -147.56
#